data_AF-A0A3B0R130-F1
#
_entry.id   AF-A0A3B0R130-F1
#
_cell.length_a   1.000
_cell.length_b   1.000
_cell.length_c   1.000
_cell.angle_alpha   90.00
_cell.angle_beta   90.00
_cell.angle_gamma   90.00
#
_symmetry.space_group_name_H-M   'P 1'
#
loop_
_entity.id
_entity.type
_entity.pdbx_description
1 polymer ?
#
loop_
_entity_poly.entity_id
_entity_poly.type
_entity_poly.pdbx_seq_one_letter_code
_entity_poly.pdbx_strand_id
1 'polypeptide(L)'
;MKKVLISGVYSLLLTSCTALSIQYKEGEKVSRMSTDLSSCKASALKQLPEDIRIRYRPPVYLPYGYPGHYPYYGYSRPERYDANEGKRNVAVNQCMADQGYALVNIPACTTDVAGTTRIQSTGIMPPLTENSCSIRLKSGGWQIVNPG
;
A
#
# COMPACT_ATOMS: atom_id res chain seq x y z
N MET A 1 -48.52 -17.68 -20.15
CA MET A 1 -47.57 -18.39 -19.27
C MET A 1 -46.21 -18.48 -19.95
N LYS A 2 -45.13 -18.17 -19.21
CA LYS A 2 -43.70 -18.51 -19.44
C LYS A 2 -42.95 -17.75 -20.55
N LYS A 3 -41.73 -17.25 -20.38
CA LYS A 3 -40.83 -17.05 -19.23
C LYS A 3 -39.76 -16.04 -19.71
N VAL A 4 -39.60 -14.94 -19.01
CA VAL A 4 -38.53 -13.95 -19.26
C VAL A 4 -37.24 -14.49 -18.64
N LEU A 5 -36.18 -14.66 -19.43
CA LEU A 5 -34.84 -14.99 -18.95
C LEU A 5 -33.93 -13.78 -19.16
N ILE A 6 -33.86 -12.94 -18.13
CA ILE A 6 -32.88 -11.85 -18.02
C ILE A 6 -31.55 -12.49 -17.62
N SER A 7 -30.61 -12.53 -18.56
CA SER A 7 -29.22 -12.91 -18.30
C SER A 7 -28.54 -11.76 -17.55
N GLY A 8 -28.51 -11.87 -16.22
CA GLY A 8 -27.85 -10.93 -15.33
C GLY A 8 -26.34 -11.11 -15.37
N VAL A 9 -25.65 -10.21 -16.08
CA VAL A 9 -24.20 -10.05 -15.99
C VAL A 9 -23.88 -9.47 -14.61
N TYR A 10 -23.44 -10.33 -13.70
CA TYR A 10 -22.97 -9.95 -12.37
C TYR A 10 -21.53 -9.42 -12.50
N SER A 11 -21.39 -8.11 -12.73
CA SER A 11 -20.09 -7.44 -12.69
C SER A 11 -19.61 -7.35 -11.24
N LEU A 12 -18.70 -8.24 -10.84
CA LEU A 12 -17.92 -8.09 -9.61
C LEU A 12 -17.09 -6.80 -9.70
N LEU A 13 -17.53 -5.77 -8.98
CA LEU A 13 -16.70 -4.59 -8.74
C LEU A 13 -15.59 -4.99 -7.76
N LEU A 14 -14.38 -5.16 -8.31
CA LEU A 14 -13.14 -5.27 -7.54
C LEU A 14 -12.94 -3.95 -6.78
N THR A 15 -13.24 -3.94 -5.48
CA THR A 15 -12.81 -2.87 -4.58
C THR A 15 -11.29 -2.95 -4.49
N SER A 16 -10.59 -2.10 -5.26
CA SER A 16 -9.14 -1.99 -5.21
C SER A 16 -8.69 -1.56 -3.81
N CYS A 17 -7.47 -1.89 -3.42
CA CYS A 17 -6.91 -1.46 -2.14
C CYS A 17 -6.80 0.07 -2.13
N THR A 18 -7.74 0.76 -1.48
CA THR A 18 -8.00 2.19 -1.73
C THR A 18 -7.34 3.13 -0.72
N ALA A 19 -6.89 2.64 0.44
CA ALA A 19 -6.29 3.48 1.48
C ALA A 19 -4.92 4.06 1.05
N LEU A 20 -4.71 5.33 1.38
CA LEU A 20 -3.45 6.04 1.18
C LEU A 20 -2.67 6.02 2.50
N SER A 21 -1.54 5.31 2.52
CA SER A 21 -0.58 5.35 3.64
C SER A 21 0.52 6.36 3.33
N ILE A 22 0.62 7.43 4.11
CA ILE A 22 1.60 8.52 3.89
C ILE A 22 2.25 8.97 5.19
N GLN A 23 3.47 9.48 5.09
CA GLN A 23 4.09 10.29 6.13
C GLN A 23 3.46 11.68 6.11
N TYR A 24 2.77 12.05 7.18
CA TYR A 24 1.94 13.23 7.26
C TYR A 24 2.43 14.18 8.33
N LYS A 25 2.37 15.48 8.02
CA LYS A 25 2.60 16.58 8.94
C LYS A 25 1.73 17.74 8.50
N GLU A 26 0.82 18.18 9.35
CA GLU A 26 -0.13 19.24 9.02
C GLU A 26 0.60 20.52 8.60
N GLY A 27 0.13 21.16 7.53
CA GLY A 27 0.67 22.42 7.02
C GLY A 27 2.00 22.30 6.25
N GLU A 28 2.60 21.12 6.22
CA GLU A 28 3.88 20.90 5.55
C GLU A 28 3.70 20.64 4.04
N LYS A 29 4.70 21.03 3.23
CA LYS A 29 4.65 20.83 1.77
C LYS A 29 4.88 19.37 1.43
N VAL A 30 4.11 18.83 0.49
CA VAL A 30 4.30 17.44 -0.01
C VAL A 30 5.68 17.26 -0.64
N SER A 31 6.20 18.28 -1.30
CA SER A 31 7.57 18.27 -1.83
C SER A 31 8.62 18.17 -0.72
N ARG A 32 8.42 18.85 0.41
CA ARG A 32 9.32 18.80 1.56
C ARG A 32 9.32 17.42 2.20
N MET A 33 8.14 16.86 2.43
CA MET A 33 7.98 15.48 2.91
C MET A 33 8.73 14.47 2.03
N SER A 34 8.65 14.61 0.70
CA SER A 34 9.36 13.73 -0.23
C SER A 34 10.89 13.84 -0.11
N THR A 35 11.41 15.07 0.04
CA THR A 35 12.84 15.32 0.27
C THR A 35 13.29 14.72 1.60
N ASP A 36 12.54 14.96 2.67
CA ASP A 36 12.84 14.46 4.02
C ASP A 36 12.83 12.92 4.04
N LEU A 37 11.82 12.29 3.42
CA LEU A 37 11.73 10.84 3.26
C LEU A 37 12.93 10.26 2.49
N SER A 38 13.36 10.94 1.43
CA SER A 38 14.53 10.51 0.65
C SER A 38 15.82 10.59 1.46
N SER A 39 15.98 11.65 2.24
CA SER A 39 17.11 11.81 3.18
C SER A 39 17.11 10.71 4.25
N CYS A 40 15.95 10.45 4.87
CA CYS A 40 15.79 9.39 5.86
C CYS A 40 16.10 8.00 5.26
N LYS A 41 15.66 7.70 4.05
CA LYS A 41 15.99 6.46 3.33
C LYS A 41 17.49 6.32 3.08
N ALA A 42 18.16 7.38 2.66
CA ALA A 42 19.60 7.37 2.44
C ALA A 42 20.37 7.13 3.74
N SER A 43 19.99 7.80 4.83
CA SER A 43 20.57 7.60 6.16
C SER A 43 20.36 6.18 6.68
N ALA A 44 19.12 5.67 6.56
CA ALA A 44 18.79 4.31 6.98
C ALA A 44 19.55 3.26 6.17
N LEU A 45 19.74 3.46 4.86
CA LEU A 45 20.52 2.56 4.02
C LEU A 45 22.02 2.57 4.40
N LYS A 46 22.56 3.72 4.81
CA LYS A 46 23.95 3.83 5.30
C LYS A 46 24.14 3.06 6.61
N GLN A 47 23.17 3.13 7.52
CA GLN A 47 23.23 2.45 8.83
C GLN A 47 22.89 0.96 8.74
N LEU A 48 21.96 0.61 7.85
CA LEU A 48 21.44 -0.74 7.63
C LEU A 48 21.53 -1.08 6.14
N PRO A 49 22.74 -1.39 5.63
CA PRO A 49 22.92 -1.79 4.25
C PRO A 49 22.09 -3.03 3.89
N GLU A 50 21.87 -3.23 2.60
CA GLU A 50 21.22 -4.45 2.09
C GLU A 50 21.99 -5.68 2.55
N ASP A 51 21.30 -6.62 3.20
CA ASP A 51 21.86 -7.90 3.64
C ASP A 51 21.10 -9.01 2.94
N ILE A 52 21.50 -9.27 1.70
CA ILE A 52 20.78 -10.20 0.85
C ILE A 52 21.21 -11.64 1.15
N ARG A 53 20.24 -12.42 1.62
CA ARG A 53 20.43 -13.82 1.98
C ARG A 53 19.52 -14.72 1.15
N ILE A 54 19.87 -16.00 1.11
CA ILE A 54 19.05 -17.05 0.50
C ILE A 54 18.52 -17.93 1.62
N ARG A 55 17.20 -18.16 1.63
CA ARG A 55 16.57 -19.22 2.42
C ARG A 55 15.89 -20.21 1.51
N TYR A 56 15.80 -21.45 1.95
CA TYR A 56 15.07 -22.48 1.24
C TYR A 56 13.67 -22.60 1.82
N ARG A 57 12.64 -22.34 1.01
CA ARG A 57 11.27 -22.66 1.42
C ARG A 57 11.10 -24.19 1.40
N PRO A 58 10.62 -24.79 2.50
CA PRO A 58 10.41 -26.23 2.54
C PRO A 58 9.41 -26.67 1.47
N PRO A 59 9.51 -27.91 0.99
CA PRO A 59 8.56 -28.46 0.04
C PRO A 59 7.14 -28.47 0.62
N VAL A 60 6.15 -28.09 -0.19
CA VAL A 60 4.73 -28.23 0.18
C VAL A 60 4.28 -29.64 -0.16
N TYR A 61 3.69 -30.33 0.82
CA TYR A 61 3.10 -31.65 0.63
C TYR A 61 1.60 -31.50 0.44
N LEU A 62 1.10 -31.90 -0.74
CA LEU A 62 -0.35 -31.97 -0.98
C LEU A 62 -0.87 -33.32 -0.47
N PRO A 63 -1.84 -33.33 0.47
CA PRO A 63 -2.46 -34.57 0.92
C PRO A 63 -3.28 -35.20 -0.22
N TYR A 64 -3.29 -36.54 -0.26
CA TYR A 64 -3.97 -37.36 -1.26
C TYR A 64 -5.41 -36.92 -1.56
N GLY A 65 -5.80 -37.05 -2.83
CA GLY A 65 -7.20 -37.23 -3.25
C GLY A 65 -7.23 -38.29 -4.34
N TYR A 66 -7.85 -39.44 -4.06
CA TYR A 66 -8.05 -40.61 -4.93
C TYR A 66 -6.89 -41.62 -5.12
N PRO A 67 -7.22 -42.94 -5.20
CA PRO A 67 -6.24 -43.99 -5.44
C PRO A 67 -5.75 -43.96 -6.90
N GLY A 68 -4.43 -43.98 -7.09
CA GLY A 68 -3.79 -44.01 -8.41
C GLY A 68 -2.89 -42.82 -8.75
N HIS A 69 -2.75 -41.83 -7.86
CA HIS A 69 -1.84 -40.71 -8.05
C HIS A 69 -0.65 -40.75 -7.08
N TYR A 70 0.56 -40.68 -7.66
CA TYR A 70 1.80 -40.52 -6.92
C TYR A 70 1.84 -39.14 -6.26
N PRO A 71 2.41 -39.01 -5.03
CA PRO A 71 2.55 -37.72 -4.37
C PRO A 71 3.30 -36.72 -5.27
N TYR A 72 2.68 -35.55 -5.51
CA TYR A 72 3.37 -34.44 -6.16
C TYR A 72 4.29 -33.77 -5.14
N TYR A 73 5.60 -33.90 -5.34
CA TYR A 73 6.59 -33.23 -4.51
C TYR A 73 6.80 -31.80 -5.04
N GLY A 74 6.37 -30.80 -4.27
CA GLY A 74 6.90 -29.45 -4.48
C GLY A 74 8.40 -29.46 -4.18
N TYR A 75 9.26 -28.98 -5.09
CA TYR A 75 10.69 -28.86 -4.78
C TYR A 75 10.94 -27.69 -3.83
N SER A 76 11.97 -27.82 -3.00
CA SER A 76 12.53 -26.68 -2.28
C SER A 76 12.90 -25.57 -3.26
N ARG A 77 12.42 -24.35 -2.98
CA ARG A 77 12.70 -23.17 -3.82
C ARG A 77 13.62 -22.22 -3.04
N PRO A 78 14.79 -21.84 -3.59
CA PRO A 78 15.58 -20.78 -2.99
C PRO A 78 14.81 -19.45 -3.11
N GLU A 79 14.72 -18.72 -2.00
CA GLU A 79 14.16 -17.38 -1.93
C GLU A 79 15.25 -16.41 -1.48
N ARG A 80 15.49 -15.39 -2.31
CA ARG A 80 16.39 -14.28 -2.01
C ARG A 80 15.61 -13.21 -1.23
N TYR A 81 16.11 -12.79 -0.08
CA TYR A 81 15.47 -11.76 0.76
C TYR A 81 16.52 -10.86 1.41
N ASP A 82 16.13 -9.63 1.73
CA ASP A 82 16.97 -8.70 2.50
C ASP A 82 16.68 -8.84 4.00
N ALA A 83 17.66 -9.33 4.76
CA ALA A 83 17.53 -9.53 6.20
C ALA A 83 17.44 -8.22 6.99
N ASN A 84 17.86 -7.09 6.40
CA ASN A 84 17.81 -5.78 7.02
C ASN A 84 16.62 -4.92 6.58
N GLU A 85 15.83 -5.35 5.60
CA GLU A 85 14.72 -4.54 5.05
C GLU A 85 13.76 -4.05 6.13
N GLY A 86 13.29 -4.95 7.00
CA GLY A 86 12.37 -4.59 8.08
C GLY A 86 12.98 -3.57 9.06
N LYS A 87 14.24 -3.78 9.47
CA LYS A 87 14.96 -2.85 10.36
C LYS A 87 15.15 -1.49 9.70
N ARG A 88 15.47 -1.48 8.41
CA ARG A 88 15.67 -0.27 7.62
C ARG A 88 14.36 0.52 7.51
N ASN A 89 13.23 -0.16 7.29
CA ASN A 89 11.91 0.48 7.29
C ASN A 89 11.57 1.11 8.65
N VAL A 90 11.90 0.43 9.77
CA VAL A 90 11.75 0.99 11.11
C VAL A 90 12.63 2.23 11.30
N ALA A 91 13.89 2.18 10.87
CA ALA A 91 14.80 3.33 10.95
C ALA A 91 14.33 4.53 10.12
N VAL A 92 13.76 4.30 8.93
CA VAL A 92 13.14 5.36 8.12
C VAL A 92 11.97 5.98 8.86
N ASN A 93 11.07 5.16 9.42
CA ASN A 93 9.90 5.67 10.16
C ASN A 93 10.31 6.46 11.41
N GLN A 94 11.35 6.01 12.13
CA GLN A 94 11.88 6.74 13.28
C GLN A 94 12.46 8.10 12.85
N CYS A 95 13.27 8.13 11.79
CA CYS A 95 13.82 9.38 11.26
C CYS A 95 12.72 10.37 10.84
N MET A 96 11.64 9.88 10.22
CA MET A 96 10.49 10.71 9.87
C MET A 96 9.76 11.21 11.12
N ALA A 97 9.58 10.36 12.14
CA ALA A 97 8.98 10.74 13.41
C ALA A 97 9.79 11.82 14.15
N ASP A 98 11.12 11.73 14.14
CA ASP A 98 12.01 12.73 14.73
C ASP A 98 11.88 14.11 14.05
N GLN A 99 11.46 14.13 12.78
CA GLN A 99 11.16 15.36 12.02
C GLN A 99 9.71 15.85 12.18
N GLY A 100 8.92 15.16 13.00
CA GLY A 100 7.53 15.50 13.32
C GLY A 100 6.51 14.96 12.32
N TYR A 101 6.87 13.98 11.49
CA TYR A 101 5.90 13.27 10.64
C TYR A 101 5.29 12.07 11.37
N ALA A 102 4.03 11.79 11.08
CA ALA A 102 3.37 10.57 11.51
C ALA A 102 2.96 9.72 10.30
N LEU A 103 3.07 8.40 10.41
CA LEU A 103 2.53 7.50 9.39
C LEU A 103 1.02 7.39 9.58
N VAL A 104 0.23 7.83 8.60
CA VAL A 104 -1.23 7.88 8.68
C VAL A 104 -1.84 7.16 7.49
N ASN A 105 -2.95 6.47 7.74
CA ASN A 105 -3.74 5.81 6.72
C ASN A 105 -5.02 6.61 6.49
N ILE A 106 -5.13 7.22 5.32
CA ILE A 106 -6.29 8.02 4.92
C ILE A 106 -7.17 7.12 4.03
N PRO A 107 -8.45 6.91 4.38
CA PRO A 107 -9.35 6.11 3.54
C PRO A 107 -9.54 6.77 2.18
N ALA A 108 -9.98 6.01 1.17
CA ALA A 108 -10.34 6.64 -0.09
C ALA A 108 -11.70 7.31 -0.04
N CYS A 109 -11.86 8.34 -0.86
CA CYS A 109 -13.16 8.98 -1.04
C CYS A 109 -14.14 8.03 -1.72
N THR A 110 -15.42 8.15 -1.35
CA THR A 110 -16.52 7.48 -2.06
C THR A 110 -16.59 8.00 -3.50
N THR A 111 -17.25 7.24 -4.37
CA THR A 111 -17.44 7.63 -5.78
C THR A 111 -18.17 8.97 -5.92
N ASP A 112 -19.08 9.28 -5.00
CA ASP A 112 -19.87 10.51 -5.02
C ASP A 112 -19.00 11.74 -4.71
N VAL A 113 -18.16 11.64 -3.68
CA VAL A 113 -17.20 12.69 -3.33
C VAL A 113 -16.16 12.83 -4.44
N ALA A 114 -15.62 11.72 -4.95
CA ALA A 114 -14.61 11.75 -6.01
C ALA A 114 -15.16 12.31 -7.34
N GLY A 115 -16.44 12.05 -7.67
CA GLY A 115 -17.09 12.52 -8.90
C GLY A 115 -17.46 14.01 -8.88
N THR A 116 -17.66 14.59 -7.69
CA THR A 116 -18.02 16.01 -7.51
C THR A 116 -16.83 16.89 -7.16
N THR A 117 -15.74 16.31 -6.65
CA THR A 117 -14.53 17.04 -6.27
C THR A 117 -13.74 17.47 -7.50
N ARG A 118 -13.34 18.75 -7.54
CA ARG A 118 -12.35 19.22 -8.51
C ARG A 118 -11.00 18.55 -8.23
N ILE A 119 -10.54 17.78 -9.21
CA ILE A 119 -9.29 17.02 -9.12
C ILE A 119 -8.07 17.95 -9.17
N GLN A 120 -7.28 17.98 -8.10
CA GLN A 120 -6.06 18.76 -7.94
C GLN A 120 -5.07 18.01 -7.04
N SER A 121 -3.78 18.03 -7.36
CA SER A 121 -2.77 17.41 -6.47
C SER A 121 -2.62 18.21 -5.19
N THR A 122 -2.56 17.52 -4.04
CA THR A 122 -2.24 18.17 -2.78
C THR A 122 -0.81 18.70 -2.83
N GLY A 123 -0.66 20.02 -2.63
CA GLY A 123 0.65 20.67 -2.52
C GLY A 123 1.10 20.87 -1.07
N ILE A 124 0.16 21.25 -0.21
CA ILE A 124 0.34 21.44 1.24
C ILE A 124 -0.61 20.47 1.94
N MET A 125 -0.12 19.78 2.96
CA MET A 125 -0.92 18.82 3.71
C MET A 125 -2.00 19.56 4.52
N PRO A 126 -3.30 19.37 4.18
CA PRO A 126 -4.39 20.03 4.90
C PRO A 126 -4.59 19.34 6.26
N PRO A 127 -5.19 20.02 7.26
CA PRO A 127 -5.58 19.38 8.51
C PRO A 127 -6.44 18.14 8.24
N LEU A 128 -6.19 17.04 8.94
CA LEU A 128 -7.03 15.85 8.84
C LEU A 128 -8.20 15.94 9.83
N THR A 129 -9.39 15.55 9.37
CA THR A 129 -10.61 15.39 10.14
C THR A 129 -11.06 13.92 10.08
N GLU A 130 -12.07 13.56 10.87
CA GLU A 130 -12.63 12.19 10.86
C GLU A 130 -13.20 11.81 9.47
N ASN A 131 -13.63 12.79 8.68
CA ASN A 131 -14.17 12.60 7.34
C ASN A 131 -13.12 12.69 6.24
N SER A 132 -11.85 12.94 6.57
CA SER A 132 -10.79 13.06 5.56
C SER A 132 -10.68 11.81 4.71
N CYS A 133 -10.64 12.02 3.40
CA CYS A 133 -10.50 10.95 2.43
C CYS A 133 -9.49 11.34 1.35
N SER A 134 -8.98 10.35 0.62
CA SER A 134 -7.97 10.55 -0.42
C SER A 134 -8.49 10.12 -1.80
N ILE A 135 -8.09 10.87 -2.82
CA ILE A 135 -8.30 10.54 -4.23
C ILE A 135 -6.93 10.30 -4.85
N ARG A 136 -6.71 9.10 -5.41
CA ARG A 136 -5.50 8.81 -6.19
C ARG A 136 -5.65 9.39 -7.60
N LEU A 137 -4.63 10.15 -8.02
CA LEU A 137 -4.60 10.76 -9.34
C LEU A 137 -3.99 9.79 -10.35
N LYS A 138 -4.44 9.84 -11.61
CA LYS A 138 -3.86 9.06 -12.70
C LYS A 138 -2.37 9.36 -12.94
N SER A 139 -1.91 10.55 -12.56
CA SER A 139 -0.51 10.97 -12.62
C SER A 139 0.38 10.34 -11.53
N GLY A 140 -0.18 9.57 -10.60
CA GLY A 140 0.54 8.98 -9.47
C GLY A 140 0.56 9.83 -8.20
N GLY A 141 0.10 11.08 -8.27
CA GLY A 141 -0.14 11.93 -7.09
C GLY A 141 -1.42 11.56 -6.34
N TRP A 142 -1.74 12.35 -5.33
CA TRP A 142 -2.96 12.19 -4.54
C TRP A 142 -3.53 13.54 -4.11
N GLN A 143 -4.81 13.54 -3.81
CA GLN A 143 -5.55 14.67 -3.25
C GLN A 143 -6.19 14.24 -1.94
N ILE A 144 -5.90 14.94 -0.85
CA ILE A 144 -6.66 14.82 0.40
C ILE A 144 -7.85 15.78 0.30
N VAL A 145 -9.03 15.25 0.61
CA VAL A 145 -10.30 15.96 0.63
C VAL A 145 -10.88 15.86 2.04
N ASN A 146 -11.38 16.98 2.55
CA ASN A 146 -12.16 17.03 3.78
C ASN A 146 -13.60 17.36 3.38
N PRO A 147 -14.48 16.35 3.23
CA PRO A 147 -15.91 16.58 3.09
C PRO A 147 -16.38 17.27 4.37
N GLY A 148 -16.94 18.48 4.21
CA GLY A 148 -17.55 19.23 5.31
C GLY A 148 -18.82 18.56 5.84
#